data_AF-A0A1G6CQG5-F1
#
_entry.id   AF-A0A1G6CQG5-F1
#
_cell.length_a   1.000
_cell.length_b   1.000
_cell.length_c   1.000
_cell.angle_alpha   90.00
_cell.angle_beta   90.00
_cell.angle_gamma   90.00
#
_symmetry.space_group_name_H-M   'P 1'
#
loop_
_entity.id
_entity.type
_entity.pdbx_description
1 polymer ?
#
loop_
_entity_poly.entity_id
_entity_poly.type
_entity_poly.pdbx_seq_one_letter_code
_entity_poly.pdbx_strand_id
1 'polypeptide(L)'
;MKKLALHWKIIIGMVLGIIWALVSSSLGWSSFTINWIDPFGIIFIRLLKLIAVPLVLFSIISGVANIGDPKSLGRMGGRTLGFYLVTTILAVSLGLLIVNVIKPGKLIDEQSRIDNRISYEIWASDQGYLIKDGVNYLQDPAFMARAKEISDLSNAELTEASVADKIGVVEKAKDSTPLQALIDIVPDNFFYSLSNNGLMLQIIFFAIFFGICLLFIPNDKSQPVLTLVDGINEVFLKMVDLVMQAAPFFVFALLAGVVSKMAGDDIGKVIEIFKGLSWYSLTVTIGLLFMIFGVYPLILKLFVKRIPYVGFFKAMGPAQTLAFSTSSSAATLPVTMECVEQNLGIDKKISSFVLPIGATVNMDGTSMYQAIAVVFLAQLHMIDLTIGQQLTVVLTATLASIGSAAVPSAGLVMLIIVLDSVGLNPAWIAIIFPVDRILDMIRTVVNVTGDATVCSIVANSEDMLHYNPDENPSDTFDLDS
;
A
#
# COMPACT_ATOMS: atom_id res chain seq x y z
N MET A 1 3.58 -28.02 -26.13
CA MET A 1 3.33 -26.55 -26.04
C MET A 1 3.92 -26.08 -24.72
N LYS A 2 4.78 -25.06 -24.69
CA LYS A 2 5.33 -24.54 -23.42
C LYS A 2 4.17 -24.07 -22.54
N LYS A 3 4.06 -24.56 -21.29
CA LYS A 3 3.07 -24.06 -20.32
C LYS A 3 3.29 -22.54 -20.16
N LEU A 4 2.23 -21.74 -20.30
CA LEU A 4 2.31 -20.29 -20.04
C LEU A 4 2.63 -20.05 -18.56
N ALA A 5 3.58 -19.15 -18.27
CA ALA A 5 3.93 -18.79 -16.91
C ALA A 5 2.74 -18.17 -16.17
N LEU A 6 2.67 -18.36 -14.86
CA LEU A 6 1.54 -17.94 -14.05
C LEU A 6 1.26 -16.43 -14.13
N HIS A 7 2.30 -15.59 -14.07
CA HIS A 7 2.14 -14.13 -14.18
C HIS A 7 1.47 -13.71 -15.50
N TRP A 8 1.78 -14.38 -16.62
CA TRP A 8 1.08 -14.13 -17.89
C TRP A 8 -0.39 -14.54 -17.85
N LYS A 9 -0.72 -15.67 -17.20
CA LYS A 9 -2.11 -16.08 -17.01
C LYS A 9 -2.88 -15.05 -16.17
N ILE A 10 -2.27 -14.54 -15.10
CA ILE A 10 -2.85 -13.50 -14.25
C ILE A 10 -3.05 -12.19 -15.05
N ILE A 11 -2.05 -11.77 -15.84
CA ILE A 11 -2.17 -10.59 -16.72
C ILE A 11 -3.33 -10.75 -17.71
N ILE A 12 -3.45 -11.92 -18.34
CA ILE A 12 -4.56 -12.22 -19.26
C ILE A 12 -5.90 -12.12 -18.51
N GLY A 13 -6.02 -12.73 -17.32
CA GLY A 13 -7.21 -12.64 -16.49
C GLY A 13 -7.59 -11.19 -16.17
N MET A 14 -6.62 -10.38 -15.76
CA MET A 14 -6.79 -8.95 -15.50
C MET A 14 -7.29 -8.19 -16.74
N VAL A 15 -6.65 -8.35 -17.88
CA VAL A 15 -7.04 -7.67 -19.14
C VAL A 15 -8.45 -8.08 -19.55
N LEU A 16 -8.78 -9.37 -19.48
CA LEU A 16 -10.12 -9.86 -19.76
C LEU A 16 -11.16 -9.30 -18.79
N GLY A 17 -10.81 -9.15 -17.51
CA GLY A 17 -11.71 -8.59 -16.50
C GLY A 17 -12.05 -7.12 -16.79
N ILE A 18 -11.05 -6.33 -17.18
CA ILE A 18 -11.24 -4.93 -17.58
C ILE A 18 -12.12 -4.85 -18.84
N ILE A 19 -11.82 -5.65 -19.87
CA ILE A 19 -12.61 -5.68 -21.11
C ILE A 19 -14.06 -6.06 -20.80
N TRP A 20 -14.27 -7.09 -19.97
CA TRP A 20 -15.61 -7.50 -19.54
C TRP A 20 -16.35 -6.38 -18.80
N ALA A 21 -15.68 -5.68 -17.88
CA ALA A 21 -16.30 -4.57 -17.15
C ALA A 21 -16.75 -3.45 -18.08
N LEU A 22 -15.94 -3.07 -19.07
CA LEU A 22 -16.29 -2.04 -20.04
C LEU A 22 -17.46 -2.48 -20.93
N VAL A 23 -17.43 -3.72 -21.43
CA VAL A 23 -18.54 -4.26 -22.24
C VAL A 23 -19.82 -4.36 -21.42
N SER A 24 -19.76 -4.94 -20.22
CA SER A 24 -20.93 -5.07 -19.34
C SER A 24 -21.50 -3.73 -18.93
N SER A 25 -20.66 -2.72 -18.67
CA SER A 25 -21.08 -1.34 -18.41
C SER A 25 -21.83 -0.75 -19.60
N SER A 26 -21.29 -0.88 -20.83
CA SER A 26 -21.94 -0.37 -22.05
C SER A 26 -23.29 -1.02 -22.38
N LEU A 27 -23.52 -2.24 -21.88
CA LEU A 27 -24.74 -3.01 -22.07
C LEU A 27 -25.75 -2.85 -20.91
N GLY A 28 -25.43 -2.05 -19.89
CA GLY A 28 -26.28 -1.90 -18.69
C GLY A 28 -26.26 -3.12 -17.76
N TRP A 29 -25.21 -3.93 -17.83
CA TRP A 29 -25.02 -5.17 -17.05
C TRP A 29 -24.05 -5.00 -15.87
N SER A 30 -23.75 -3.77 -15.45
CA SER A 30 -22.84 -3.55 -14.31
C SER A 30 -23.35 -4.23 -13.04
N SER A 31 -24.67 -4.21 -12.82
CA SER A 31 -25.32 -4.90 -11.71
C SER A 31 -25.12 -6.42 -11.76
N PHE A 32 -25.09 -7.03 -12.95
CA PHE A 32 -24.78 -8.45 -13.07
C PHE A 32 -23.33 -8.73 -12.67
N THR A 33 -22.39 -7.94 -13.20
CA THR A 33 -20.97 -8.08 -12.85
C THR A 33 -20.74 -7.91 -11.35
N ILE A 34 -21.37 -6.92 -10.72
CA ILE A 34 -21.25 -6.66 -9.28
C ILE A 34 -21.87 -7.80 -8.43
N ASN A 35 -23.00 -8.37 -8.84
CA ASN A 35 -23.71 -9.35 -8.01
C ASN A 35 -23.27 -10.80 -8.25
N TRP A 36 -22.71 -11.12 -9.43
CA TRP A 36 -22.42 -12.52 -9.82
C TRP A 36 -20.95 -12.78 -10.15
N ILE A 37 -20.18 -11.76 -10.54
CA ILE A 37 -18.76 -11.93 -10.89
C ILE A 37 -17.87 -11.45 -9.75
N ASP A 38 -18.07 -10.22 -9.26
CA ASP A 38 -17.30 -9.64 -8.15
C ASP A 38 -17.24 -10.51 -6.88
N PRO A 39 -18.27 -11.29 -6.49
CA PRO A 39 -18.17 -12.19 -5.34
C PRO A 39 -17.01 -13.19 -5.42
N PHE A 40 -16.64 -13.67 -6.61
CA PHE A 40 -15.46 -14.53 -6.78
C PHE A 40 -14.16 -13.78 -6.48
N GLY A 41 -14.07 -12.50 -6.85
CA GLY A 41 -12.96 -11.63 -6.47
C GLY A 41 -12.90 -11.38 -4.96
N ILE A 42 -14.05 -11.23 -4.29
CA ILE A 42 -14.11 -11.11 -2.83
C ILE A 42 -13.66 -12.41 -2.15
N ILE A 43 -14.11 -13.57 -2.64
CA ILE A 43 -13.68 -14.88 -2.14
C ILE A 43 -12.15 -14.99 -2.23
N PHE A 44 -11.56 -14.59 -3.35
CA PHE A 44 -10.12 -14.62 -3.54
C PHE A 44 -9.36 -13.81 -2.50
N ILE A 45 -9.76 -12.54 -2.29
CA ILE A 45 -9.14 -11.70 -1.27
C ILE A 45 -9.28 -12.32 0.13
N ARG A 46 -10.44 -12.93 0.43
CA ARG A 46 -10.67 -13.60 1.72
C ARG A 46 -9.78 -14.82 1.91
N LEU A 47 -9.57 -15.64 0.87
CA LEU A 47 -8.66 -16.78 0.92
C LEU A 47 -7.21 -16.35 1.19
N LEU A 48 -6.73 -15.32 0.49
CA LEU A 48 -5.38 -14.80 0.72
C LEU A 48 -5.22 -14.21 2.13
N LYS A 49 -6.21 -13.43 2.60
CA LYS A 49 -6.20 -12.89 3.97
C LYS A 49 -6.28 -13.97 5.05
N LEU A 50 -7.02 -15.05 4.79
CA LEU A 50 -7.12 -16.22 5.67
C LEU A 50 -5.74 -16.90 5.83
N ILE A 51 -4.96 -16.97 4.76
CA ILE A 51 -3.62 -17.57 4.77
C ILE A 51 -2.60 -16.60 5.40
N ALA A 52 -2.70 -15.31 5.12
CA ALA A 52 -1.69 -14.32 5.50
C ALA A 52 -1.39 -14.26 7.01
N VAL A 53 -2.41 -14.11 7.86
CA VAL A 53 -2.18 -13.92 9.31
C VAL A 53 -1.51 -15.13 9.97
N PRO A 54 -2.02 -16.36 9.81
CA PRO A 54 -1.34 -17.54 10.34
C PRO A 54 0.04 -17.76 9.74
N LEU A 55 0.19 -17.60 8.41
CA LEU A 55 1.48 -17.76 7.76
C LEU A 55 2.53 -16.81 8.33
N VAL A 56 2.18 -15.53 8.53
CA VAL A 56 3.05 -14.53 9.17
C VAL A 56 3.48 -14.97 10.56
N LEU A 57 2.52 -15.38 11.40
CA LEU A 57 2.81 -15.84 12.76
C LEU A 57 3.82 -16.98 12.76
N PHE A 58 3.52 -18.07 12.03
CA PHE A 58 4.35 -19.27 12.05
C PHE A 58 5.68 -19.07 11.33
N SER A 59 5.69 -18.30 10.24
CA SER A 59 6.91 -17.95 9.52
C SER A 59 7.86 -17.15 10.39
N ILE A 60 7.40 -16.10 11.09
CA ILE A 60 8.27 -15.30 11.94
C ILE A 60 8.78 -16.15 13.11
N ILE A 61 7.92 -16.94 13.77
CA ILE A 61 8.37 -17.81 14.87
C ILE A 61 9.48 -18.75 14.39
N SER A 62 9.27 -19.42 13.24
CA SER A 62 10.27 -20.29 12.61
C SER A 62 11.55 -19.54 12.26
N GLY A 63 11.44 -18.41 11.55
CA GLY A 63 12.59 -17.61 11.11
C GLY A 63 13.43 -17.12 12.27
N VAL A 64 12.80 -16.56 13.31
CA VAL A 64 13.49 -16.06 14.51
C VAL A 64 14.17 -17.18 15.29
N ALA A 65 13.48 -18.30 15.50
CA ALA A 65 14.05 -19.42 16.23
C ALA A 65 15.19 -20.13 15.47
N ASN A 66 15.19 -20.07 14.13
CA ASN A 66 16.21 -20.67 13.29
C ASN A 66 17.46 -19.79 13.07
N ILE A 67 17.42 -18.49 13.42
CA ILE A 67 18.59 -17.58 13.39
C ILE A 67 19.60 -17.90 14.50
N GLY A 68 19.16 -18.50 15.61
CA GLY A 68 20.01 -19.10 16.65
C GLY A 68 20.68 -18.15 17.65
N ASP A 69 20.94 -16.88 17.31
CA ASP A 69 21.52 -15.87 18.23
C ASP A 69 20.70 -14.56 18.26
N PRO A 70 20.19 -14.12 19.43
CA PRO A 70 19.54 -12.82 19.59
C PRO A 70 20.36 -11.62 19.09
N LYS A 71 21.70 -11.67 19.14
CA LYS A 71 22.54 -10.58 18.60
C LYS A 71 22.45 -10.48 17.08
N SER A 72 22.42 -11.61 16.40
CA SER A 72 22.23 -11.68 14.94
C SER A 72 20.86 -11.15 14.54
N LEU A 73 19.82 -11.49 15.32
CA LEU A 73 18.47 -10.95 15.12
C LEU A 73 18.43 -9.43 15.28
N GLY A 74 19.05 -8.88 16.33
CA GLY A 74 19.12 -7.45 16.56
C GLY A 74 19.85 -6.70 15.43
N ARG A 75 20.96 -7.25 14.93
CA ARG A 75 21.70 -6.69 13.79
C ARG A 75 20.86 -6.71 12.51
N MET A 76 20.22 -7.83 12.22
CA MET A 76 19.38 -8.02 11.04
C MET A 76 18.16 -7.09 11.08
N GLY A 77 17.43 -7.04 12.20
CA GLY A 77 16.31 -6.13 12.42
C GLY A 77 16.70 -4.66 12.28
N GLY A 78 17.81 -4.25 12.89
CA GLY A 78 18.32 -2.89 12.76
C GLY A 78 18.68 -2.51 11.32
N ARG A 79 19.30 -3.42 10.56
CA ARG A 79 19.58 -3.22 9.13
C ARG A 79 18.30 -3.11 8.32
N THR A 80 17.36 -4.03 8.51
CA THR A 80 16.06 -4.05 7.82
C THR A 80 15.28 -2.76 8.03
N LEU A 81 15.08 -2.35 9.29
CA LEU A 81 14.37 -1.12 9.62
C LEU A 81 15.11 0.12 9.10
N GLY A 82 16.45 0.12 9.15
CA GLY A 82 17.27 1.19 8.58
C GLY A 82 17.08 1.32 7.07
N PHE A 83 17.09 0.21 6.33
CA PHE A 83 16.84 0.23 4.89
C PHE A 83 15.42 0.68 4.56
N TYR A 84 14.40 0.17 5.27
CA TYR A 84 13.02 0.61 5.08
C TYR A 84 12.83 2.10 5.33
N LEU A 85 13.41 2.63 6.41
CA LEU A 85 13.35 4.06 6.69
C LEU A 85 14.00 4.89 5.56
N VAL A 86 15.16 4.44 5.06
CA VAL A 86 15.87 5.12 3.97
C VAL A 86 15.07 5.06 2.67
N THR A 87 14.53 3.90 2.28
CA THR A 87 13.74 3.78 1.05
C THR A 87 12.46 4.59 1.12
N THR A 88 11.80 4.64 2.28
CA THR A 88 10.59 5.45 2.47
C THR A 88 10.88 6.94 2.41
N ILE A 89 11.95 7.42 3.07
CA ILE A 89 12.36 8.84 2.98
C ILE A 89 12.72 9.20 1.54
N LEU A 90 13.43 8.31 0.81
CA LEU A 90 13.74 8.51 -0.60
C LEU A 90 12.47 8.57 -1.45
N ALA A 91 11.51 7.68 -1.23
CA ALA A 91 10.24 7.64 -1.95
C ALA A 91 9.43 8.93 -1.74
N VAL A 92 9.31 9.39 -0.49
CA VAL A 92 8.61 10.64 -0.16
C VAL A 92 9.32 11.85 -0.78
N SER A 93 10.64 11.93 -0.63
CA SER A 93 11.43 13.04 -1.18
C SER A 93 11.34 13.12 -2.70
N LEU A 94 11.37 11.96 -3.37
CA LEU A 94 11.17 11.85 -4.81
C LEU A 94 9.75 12.25 -5.22
N GLY A 95 8.73 11.83 -4.46
CA GLY A 95 7.35 12.25 -4.67
C GLY A 95 7.19 13.77 -4.59
N LEU A 96 7.76 14.39 -3.55
CA LEU A 96 7.80 15.85 -3.39
C LEU A 96 8.54 16.52 -4.54
N LEU A 97 9.68 16.00 -4.97
CA LEU A 97 10.41 16.55 -6.12
C LEU A 97 9.53 16.53 -7.38
N ILE A 98 8.92 15.39 -7.69
CA ILE A 98 8.11 15.21 -8.90
C ILE A 98 6.90 16.14 -8.90
N VAL A 99 6.14 16.22 -7.80
CA VAL A 99 4.94 17.07 -7.72
C VAL A 99 5.25 18.56 -7.74
N ASN A 100 6.40 18.98 -7.18
CA ASN A 100 6.83 20.38 -7.24
C ASN A 100 7.38 20.77 -8.62
N VAL A 101 7.88 19.81 -9.41
CA VAL A 101 8.31 20.03 -10.80
C VAL A 101 7.11 20.07 -11.74
N ILE A 102 6.21 19.08 -11.66
CA ILE A 102 5.05 18.97 -12.56
C ILE A 102 3.96 19.99 -12.20
N LYS A 103 3.77 20.28 -10.91
CA LYS A 103 2.72 21.15 -10.35
C LYS A 103 1.31 20.81 -10.87
N PRO A 104 0.86 19.55 -10.74
CA PRO A 104 -0.39 19.09 -11.36
C PRO A 104 -1.63 19.87 -10.91
N GLY A 105 -1.64 20.46 -9.71
CA GLY A 105 -2.78 21.24 -9.22
C GLY A 105 -2.91 22.60 -9.91
N LYS A 106 -1.83 23.14 -10.49
CA LYS A 106 -1.85 24.40 -11.26
C LYS A 106 -2.30 24.20 -12.72
N LEU A 107 -2.39 22.94 -13.17
CA LEU A 107 -2.88 22.58 -14.51
C LEU A 107 -4.41 22.45 -14.58
N ILE A 108 -5.09 22.62 -13.45
CA ILE A 108 -6.55 22.69 -13.37
C ILE A 108 -6.99 24.13 -13.65
N ASP A 109 -8.17 24.26 -14.25
CA ASP A 109 -8.81 25.53 -14.59
C ASP A 109 -8.81 26.52 -13.42
N GLU A 110 -8.47 27.78 -13.72
CA GLU A 110 -8.25 28.83 -12.71
C GLU A 110 -9.54 29.16 -11.95
N GLN A 111 -10.68 29.21 -12.63
CA GLN A 111 -11.97 29.48 -11.98
C GLN A 111 -12.32 28.38 -10.96
N SER A 112 -12.12 27.12 -11.35
CA SER A 112 -12.34 25.98 -10.45
C SER A 112 -11.43 26.04 -9.21
N ARG A 113 -10.19 26.53 -9.37
CA ARG A 113 -9.23 26.70 -8.27
C ARG A 113 -9.60 27.88 -7.35
N ILE A 114 -10.14 28.97 -7.91
CA ILE A 114 -10.71 30.09 -7.15
C ILE A 114 -11.89 29.61 -6.31
N ASP A 115 -12.80 28.85 -6.89
CA ASP A 115 -13.95 28.31 -6.17
C ASP A 115 -13.49 27.40 -5.01
N ASN A 116 -12.54 26.49 -5.26
CA ASN A 116 -11.93 25.65 -4.23
C ASN A 116 -11.27 26.48 -3.12
N ARG A 117 -10.53 27.53 -3.48
CA ARG A 117 -9.89 28.42 -2.50
C ARG A 117 -10.93 29.11 -1.61
N ILE A 118 -12.01 29.62 -2.19
CA ILE A 118 -13.08 30.24 -1.40
C ILE A 118 -13.68 29.23 -0.41
N SER A 119 -13.96 27.99 -0.84
CA SER A 119 -14.44 26.92 0.04
C SER A 119 -13.46 26.62 1.19
N TYR A 120 -12.16 26.68 0.93
CA TYR A 120 -11.14 26.55 1.98
C TYR A 120 -11.19 27.71 2.97
N GLU A 121 -11.35 28.95 2.52
CA GLU A 121 -11.37 30.12 3.40
C GLU A 121 -12.59 30.11 4.33
N ILE A 122 -13.75 29.64 3.84
CA ILE A 122 -14.96 29.43 4.65
C ILE A 122 -14.67 28.41 5.74
N TRP A 123 -14.18 27.22 5.36
CA TRP A 123 -13.84 26.16 6.31
C TRP A 123 -12.79 26.62 7.35
N ALA A 124 -11.75 27.33 6.91
CA ALA A 124 -10.71 27.82 7.80
C ALA A 124 -11.27 28.83 8.82
N SER A 125 -12.16 29.72 8.39
CA SER A 125 -12.87 30.65 9.28
C SER A 125 -13.72 29.92 10.32
N ASP A 126 -14.48 28.90 9.91
CA ASP A 126 -15.35 28.11 10.80
C ASP A 126 -14.56 27.32 11.86
N GLN A 127 -13.37 26.83 11.49
CA GLN A 127 -12.47 26.10 12.39
C GLN A 127 -11.55 27.02 13.21
N GLY A 128 -11.61 28.34 13.01
CA GLY A 128 -10.71 29.30 13.66
C GLY A 128 -9.26 29.26 13.18
N TYR A 129 -8.99 28.68 12.01
CA TYR A 129 -7.68 28.67 11.38
C TYR A 129 -7.35 30.04 10.77
N LEU A 130 -6.21 30.61 11.17
CA LEU A 130 -5.65 31.81 10.57
C LEU A 130 -4.93 31.48 9.26
N ILE A 131 -5.45 32.00 8.16
CA ILE A 131 -4.82 31.95 6.84
C ILE A 131 -3.61 32.91 6.83
N LYS A 132 -2.41 32.37 6.58
CA LYS A 132 -1.13 33.11 6.71
C LYS A 132 -0.44 33.43 5.39
N ASP A 133 -1.07 33.13 4.26
CA ASP A 133 -0.50 33.35 2.93
C ASP A 133 -0.84 34.72 2.32
N GLY A 134 -1.62 35.54 3.03
CA GLY A 134 -1.99 36.90 2.62
C GLY A 134 -3.05 36.98 1.53
N VAL A 135 -3.64 35.86 1.12
CA VAL A 135 -4.71 35.79 0.11
C VAL A 135 -6.06 35.58 0.82
N ASN A 136 -7.03 36.45 0.54
CA ASN A 136 -8.38 36.37 1.10
C ASN A 136 -9.42 36.80 0.06
N TYR A 137 -10.01 35.81 -0.61
CA TYR A 137 -11.06 36.02 -1.61
C TYR A 137 -12.43 36.33 -0.96
N LEU A 138 -12.66 35.91 0.29
CA LEU A 138 -13.88 36.23 1.02
C LEU A 138 -14.06 37.74 1.26
N GLN A 139 -12.97 38.50 1.37
CA GLN A 139 -12.99 39.94 1.60
C GLN A 139 -12.75 40.75 0.32
N ASP A 140 -12.48 40.11 -0.82
CA ASP A 140 -12.26 40.78 -2.10
C ASP A 140 -13.60 41.16 -2.75
N PRO A 141 -13.85 42.47 -3.01
CA PRO A 141 -15.07 42.92 -3.68
C PRO A 141 -15.35 42.26 -5.04
N ALA A 142 -14.32 41.80 -5.76
CA ALA A 142 -14.47 41.14 -7.06
C ALA A 142 -15.06 39.73 -6.94
N PHE A 143 -14.88 39.06 -5.80
CA PHE A 143 -15.25 37.66 -5.60
C PHE A 143 -16.38 37.47 -4.59
N MET A 144 -16.83 38.52 -3.90
CA MET A 144 -17.92 38.46 -2.91
C MET A 144 -19.22 37.82 -3.44
N ALA A 145 -19.61 38.08 -4.69
CA ALA A 145 -20.81 37.47 -5.28
C ALA A 145 -20.66 35.95 -5.44
N ARG A 146 -19.48 35.51 -5.91
CA ARG A 146 -19.14 34.09 -6.08
C ARG A 146 -18.97 33.39 -4.73
N ALA A 147 -18.38 34.09 -3.76
CA ALA A 147 -18.21 33.58 -2.41
C ALA A 147 -19.53 33.34 -1.69
N LYS A 148 -20.52 34.21 -1.91
CA LYS A 148 -21.87 34.00 -1.41
C LYS A 148 -22.52 32.75 -2.04
N GLU A 149 -22.41 32.59 -3.35
CA GLU A 149 -22.94 31.42 -4.07
C GLU A 149 -22.33 30.10 -3.55
N ILE A 150 -21.00 30.06 -3.36
CA ILE A 150 -20.29 28.90 -2.82
C ILE A 150 -20.67 28.64 -1.36
N SER A 151 -20.83 29.69 -0.54
CA SER A 151 -21.29 29.55 0.84
C SER A 151 -22.71 28.97 0.90
N ASP A 152 -23.60 29.36 -0.01
CA ASP A 152 -24.97 28.85 -0.08
C ASP A 152 -24.99 27.38 -0.53
N LEU A 153 -24.13 26.99 -1.49
CA LEU A 153 -23.95 25.61 -1.94
C LEU A 153 -23.35 24.71 -0.83
N SER A 154 -22.32 25.18 -0.14
CA SER A 154 -21.69 24.45 0.96
C SER A 154 -22.66 24.18 2.12
N ASN A 155 -23.57 25.12 2.40
CA ASN A 155 -24.62 24.94 3.41
C ASN A 155 -25.70 23.94 2.98
N ALA A 156 -26.00 23.85 1.68
CA ALA A 156 -26.94 22.87 1.14
C ALA A 156 -26.35 21.44 1.09
N GLU A 157 -25.08 21.29 0.74
CA GLU A 157 -24.36 20.00 0.70
C GLU A 157 -24.11 19.40 2.09
N LEU A 158 -23.99 20.23 3.14
CA LEU A 158 -23.90 19.77 4.54
C LEU A 158 -25.16 19.01 5.00
N THR A 159 -26.31 19.20 4.32
CA THR A 159 -27.54 18.45 4.58
C THR A 159 -27.59 17.07 3.88
N GLU A 160 -26.72 16.81 2.89
CA GLU A 160 -26.68 15.55 2.13
C GLU A 160 -25.25 15.11 1.77
N ALA A 161 -24.37 14.84 2.75
CA ALA A 161 -23.17 14.01 2.49
C ALA A 161 -22.54 13.37 3.73
N SER A 162 -22.30 12.07 3.63
CA SER A 162 -21.78 11.12 4.61
C SER A 162 -20.27 11.26 4.94
N VAL A 163 -19.80 12.47 5.23
CA VAL A 163 -18.41 12.69 5.70
C VAL A 163 -18.30 12.57 7.23
N ALA A 164 -19.43 12.67 7.95
CA ALA A 164 -19.49 12.55 9.41
C ALA A 164 -18.91 11.23 9.96
N ASP A 165 -19.08 10.10 9.26
CA ASP A 165 -18.60 8.79 9.72
C ASP A 165 -17.07 8.61 9.60
N LYS A 166 -16.38 9.44 8.81
CA LYS A 166 -14.90 9.37 8.66
C LYS A 166 -14.15 10.42 9.47
N ILE A 167 -14.83 11.46 9.95
CA ILE A 167 -14.26 12.51 10.82
C ILE A 167 -14.06 12.00 12.26
N GLY A 168 -14.79 10.97 12.69
CA GLY A 168 -14.59 10.34 14.01
C GLY A 168 -13.20 9.70 14.23
N VAL A 169 -12.41 9.51 13.17
CA VAL A 169 -11.01 9.07 13.26
C VAL A 169 -10.08 10.22 13.72
N VAL A 170 -10.44 11.47 13.42
CA VAL A 170 -9.64 12.67 13.79
C VAL A 170 -9.77 12.98 15.28
N GLU A 171 -10.93 12.77 15.89
CA GLU A 171 -11.10 12.98 17.34
C GLU A 171 -10.27 12.01 18.17
N LYS A 172 -10.15 10.74 17.75
CA LYS A 172 -9.27 9.76 18.42
C LYS A 172 -7.78 10.04 18.24
N ALA A 173 -7.38 10.71 17.15
CA ALA A 173 -5.98 11.04 16.89
C ALA A 173 -5.47 12.17 17.81
N LYS A 174 -6.34 13.12 18.20
CA LYS A 174 -5.97 14.23 19.08
C LYS A 174 -5.62 13.82 20.53
N ASP A 175 -6.14 12.68 20.98
CA ASP A 175 -5.86 12.11 22.32
C ASP A 175 -4.69 11.11 22.34
N SER A 176 -4.03 10.87 21.19
CA SER A 176 -2.93 9.91 21.12
C SER A 176 -1.63 10.51 21.69
N THR A 177 -1.01 9.78 22.62
CA THR A 177 0.29 10.19 23.19
C THR A 177 1.42 10.04 22.16
N PRO A 178 2.53 10.79 22.27
CA PRO A 178 3.66 10.68 21.33
C PRO A 178 4.27 9.26 21.21
N LEU A 179 4.07 8.41 22.23
CA LEU A 179 4.53 7.02 22.26
C LEU A 179 3.39 6.00 22.05
N GLN A 180 2.18 6.44 21.70
CA GLN A 180 1.03 5.56 21.53
C GLN A 180 1.29 4.48 20.48
N ALA A 181 1.91 4.85 19.35
CA ALA A 181 2.29 3.88 18.32
C ALA A 181 3.22 2.78 18.84
N LEU A 182 4.06 3.06 19.84
CA LEU A 182 4.95 2.06 20.46
C LEU A 182 4.19 1.15 21.43
N ILE A 183 3.18 1.69 22.12
CA ILE A 183 2.28 0.93 23.00
C ILE A 183 1.43 -0.02 22.15
N ASP A 184 0.87 0.46 21.04
CA ASP A 184 -0.05 -0.28 20.18
C ASP A 184 0.61 -1.49 19.47
N ILE A 185 1.95 -1.53 19.43
CA ILE A 185 2.72 -2.70 18.95
C ILE A 185 2.54 -3.91 19.88
N VAL A 186 2.36 -3.69 21.18
CA VAL A 186 2.22 -4.76 22.16
C VAL A 186 0.74 -5.09 22.35
N PRO A 187 0.26 -6.28 21.96
CA PRO A 187 -1.14 -6.63 22.16
C PRO A 187 -1.48 -6.87 23.63
N ASP A 188 -2.60 -6.33 24.09
CA ASP A 188 -3.21 -6.71 25.37
C ASP A 188 -3.71 -8.18 25.32
N ASN A 189 -4.15 -8.64 24.15
CA ASN A 189 -4.63 -10.01 23.94
C ASN A 189 -4.29 -10.52 22.54
N PHE A 190 -3.39 -11.50 22.50
CA PHE A 190 -2.94 -12.14 21.26
C PHE A 190 -4.07 -12.78 20.44
N PHE A 191 -5.04 -13.44 21.08
CA PHE A 191 -6.15 -14.11 20.38
C PHE A 191 -7.06 -13.11 19.69
N TYR A 192 -7.24 -11.93 20.27
CA TYR A 192 -7.97 -10.85 19.64
C TYR A 192 -7.21 -10.34 18.40
N SER A 193 -5.91 -10.11 18.51
CA SER A 193 -5.08 -9.67 17.38
C SER A 193 -5.10 -10.66 16.22
N LEU A 194 -5.09 -11.97 16.50
CA LEU A 194 -5.24 -13.01 15.46
C LEU A 194 -6.59 -12.96 14.72
N SER A 195 -7.65 -12.48 15.36
CA SER A 195 -8.97 -12.35 14.72
C SER A 195 -9.09 -11.11 13.83
N ASN A 196 -8.14 -10.17 13.92
CA ASN A 196 -8.21 -8.88 13.24
C ASN A 196 -6.98 -8.63 12.35
N ASN A 197 -7.18 -8.74 11.04
CA ASN A 197 -6.13 -8.52 10.04
C ASN A 197 -5.51 -7.10 10.07
N GLY A 198 -6.17 -6.11 10.68
CA GLY A 198 -5.64 -4.77 10.85
C GLY A 198 -4.56 -4.67 11.94
N LEU A 199 -4.42 -5.68 12.80
CA LEU A 199 -3.48 -5.71 13.94
C LEU A 199 -2.23 -6.55 13.64
N MET A 200 -1.80 -6.59 12.37
CA MET A 200 -0.66 -7.41 11.92
C MET A 200 0.63 -7.10 12.70
N LEU A 201 0.89 -5.83 13.03
CA LEU A 201 2.08 -5.44 13.79
C LEU A 201 2.14 -6.07 15.20
N GLN A 202 0.98 -6.25 15.83
CA GLN A 202 0.87 -6.94 17.12
C GLN A 202 1.14 -8.44 16.99
N ILE A 203 0.67 -9.06 15.90
CA ILE A 203 0.95 -10.46 15.59
C ILE A 203 2.45 -10.66 15.35
N ILE A 204 3.08 -9.74 14.61
CA ILE A 204 4.53 -9.71 14.37
C ILE A 204 5.30 -9.61 15.69
N PHE A 205 4.93 -8.66 16.57
CA PHE A 205 5.57 -8.49 17.87
C PHE A 205 5.50 -9.77 18.71
N PHE A 206 4.31 -10.36 18.82
CA PHE A 206 4.13 -11.62 19.54
C PHE A 206 4.97 -12.73 18.93
N ALA A 207 4.97 -12.88 17.60
CA ALA A 207 5.72 -13.92 16.90
C ALA A 207 7.24 -13.80 17.13
N ILE A 208 7.78 -12.58 17.09
CA ILE A 208 9.19 -12.31 17.39
C ILE A 208 9.48 -12.66 18.85
N PHE A 209 8.67 -12.17 19.79
CA PHE A 209 8.86 -12.43 21.21
C PHE A 209 8.78 -13.94 21.54
N PHE A 210 7.83 -14.64 20.94
CA PHE A 210 7.67 -16.08 21.06
C PHE A 210 8.87 -16.83 20.50
N GLY A 211 9.32 -16.49 19.28
CA GLY A 211 10.50 -17.09 18.67
C GLY A 211 11.78 -16.86 19.48
N ILE A 212 11.97 -15.66 20.03
CA ILE A 212 13.09 -15.36 20.95
C ILE A 212 13.00 -16.21 22.22
N CYS A 213 11.82 -16.35 22.82
CA CYS A 213 11.64 -17.19 24.00
C CYS A 213 12.00 -18.66 23.74
N LEU A 214 11.72 -19.20 22.54
CA LEU A 214 12.11 -20.56 22.17
C LEU A 214 13.63 -20.77 22.17
N LEU A 215 14.43 -19.74 21.87
CA LEU A 215 15.90 -19.79 21.92
C LEU A 215 16.45 -19.95 23.35
N PHE A 216 15.70 -19.52 24.36
CA PHE A 216 16.08 -19.61 25.78
C PHE A 216 15.59 -20.90 26.45
N ILE A 217 14.81 -21.71 25.73
CA ILE A 217 14.30 -22.99 26.23
C ILE A 217 15.26 -24.12 25.78
N PRO A 218 15.57 -25.09 26.66
CA PRO A 218 16.35 -26.27 26.27
C PRO A 218 15.80 -26.96 25.01
N ASN A 219 16.71 -27.37 24.12
CA ASN A 219 16.37 -27.90 22.79
C ASN A 219 15.42 -29.11 22.84
N ASP A 220 15.50 -29.96 23.85
CA ASP A 220 14.61 -31.10 24.05
C ASP A 220 13.13 -30.70 24.21
N LYS A 221 12.87 -29.47 24.69
CA LYS A 221 11.52 -28.93 24.88
C LYS A 221 11.10 -27.97 23.77
N SER A 222 12.02 -27.21 23.18
CA SER A 222 11.70 -26.26 22.11
C SER A 222 11.55 -26.93 20.74
N GLN A 223 12.30 -28.01 20.47
CA GLN A 223 12.28 -28.69 19.17
C GLN A 223 10.89 -29.20 18.75
N PRO A 224 10.09 -29.89 19.60
CA PRO A 224 8.76 -30.32 19.21
C PRO A 224 7.83 -29.17 18.80
N VAL A 225 7.99 -28.00 19.44
CA VAL A 225 7.22 -26.79 19.10
C VAL A 225 7.67 -26.25 17.75
N LEU A 226 8.98 -26.20 17.49
CA LEU A 226 9.53 -25.76 16.20
C LEU A 226 9.08 -26.67 15.05
N THR A 227 9.15 -27.98 15.21
CA THR A 227 8.68 -28.93 14.20
C THR A 227 7.20 -28.74 13.88
N LEU A 228 6.37 -28.46 14.90
CA LEU A 228 4.95 -28.16 14.69
C LEU A 228 4.77 -26.84 13.92
N VAL A 229 5.48 -25.78 14.33
CA VAL A 229 5.44 -24.47 13.68
C VAL A 229 5.85 -24.57 12.21
N ASP A 230 6.95 -25.28 11.92
CA ASP A 230 7.44 -25.50 10.57
C ASP A 230 6.44 -26.30 9.74
N GLY A 231 5.89 -27.39 10.29
CA GLY A 231 4.88 -28.19 9.60
C GLY A 231 3.61 -27.39 9.27
N ILE A 232 3.14 -26.54 10.17
CA ILE A 232 2.01 -25.64 9.90
C ILE A 232 2.37 -24.62 8.83
N ASN A 233 3.59 -24.08 8.86
CA ASN A 233 4.06 -23.12 7.87
C ASN A 233 4.05 -23.72 6.45
N GLU A 234 4.56 -24.95 6.29
CA GLU A 234 4.51 -25.69 5.01
C GLU A 234 3.09 -25.93 4.51
N VAL A 235 2.13 -26.22 5.41
CA VAL A 235 0.72 -26.36 5.04
C VAL A 235 0.17 -25.04 4.48
N PHE A 236 0.46 -23.91 5.12
CA PHE A 236 0.00 -22.61 4.64
C PHE A 236 0.64 -22.23 3.31
N LEU A 237 1.93 -22.51 3.09
CA LEU A 237 2.56 -22.35 1.78
C LEU A 237 1.85 -23.21 0.72
N LYS A 238 1.56 -24.49 1.00
CA LYS A 238 0.80 -25.33 0.05
C LYS A 238 -0.61 -24.78 -0.25
N MET A 239 -1.26 -24.15 0.73
CA MET A 239 -2.53 -23.47 0.50
C MET A 239 -2.39 -22.30 -0.48
N VAL A 240 -1.25 -21.60 -0.48
CA VAL A 240 -0.94 -20.56 -1.46
C VAL A 240 -0.88 -21.16 -2.87
N ASP A 241 -0.13 -22.24 -3.09
CA ASP A 241 -0.01 -22.91 -4.40
C ASP A 241 -1.38 -23.24 -5.00
N LEU A 242 -2.28 -23.78 -4.17
CA LEU A 242 -3.63 -24.17 -4.57
C LEU A 242 -4.47 -22.96 -4.97
N VAL A 243 -4.41 -21.88 -4.18
CA VAL A 243 -5.10 -20.62 -4.48
C VAL A 243 -4.54 -19.98 -5.75
N MET A 244 -3.23 -20.05 -5.95
CA MET A 244 -2.54 -19.42 -7.08
C MET A 244 -2.83 -20.06 -8.42
N GLN A 245 -3.14 -21.36 -8.47
CA GLN A 245 -3.61 -22.01 -9.71
C GLN A 245 -4.94 -21.43 -10.22
N ALA A 246 -5.82 -21.03 -9.32
CA ALA A 246 -7.10 -20.41 -9.63
C ALA A 246 -6.99 -18.87 -9.77
N ALA A 247 -5.84 -18.27 -9.47
CA ALA A 247 -5.64 -16.82 -9.49
C ALA A 247 -6.05 -16.15 -10.81
N PRO A 248 -5.79 -16.70 -12.02
CA PRO A 248 -6.19 -16.04 -13.26
C PRO A 248 -7.71 -15.77 -13.36
N PHE A 249 -8.53 -16.73 -12.90
CA PHE A 249 -9.98 -16.58 -12.87
C PHE A 249 -10.42 -15.59 -11.78
N PHE A 250 -9.83 -15.71 -10.59
CA PHE A 250 -10.16 -14.81 -9.50
C PHE A 250 -9.77 -13.36 -9.77
N VAL A 251 -8.63 -13.13 -10.40
CA VAL A 251 -8.17 -11.81 -10.83
C VAL A 251 -9.06 -11.25 -11.93
N PHE A 252 -9.49 -12.07 -12.89
CA PHE A 252 -10.54 -11.67 -13.84
C PHE A 252 -11.78 -11.13 -13.10
N ALA A 253 -12.30 -11.91 -12.16
CA ALA A 253 -13.52 -11.56 -11.43
C ALA A 253 -13.35 -10.31 -10.56
N LEU A 254 -12.20 -10.18 -9.90
CA LEU A 254 -11.85 -9.04 -9.07
C LEU A 254 -11.76 -7.75 -9.88
N LEU A 255 -11.05 -7.77 -11.01
CA LEU A 255 -10.86 -6.59 -11.85
C LEU A 255 -12.17 -6.21 -12.55
N ALA A 256 -12.95 -7.20 -13.00
CA ALA A 256 -14.28 -6.97 -13.53
C ALA A 256 -15.17 -6.24 -12.52
N GLY A 257 -15.23 -6.73 -11.28
CA GLY A 257 -16.01 -6.14 -10.20
C GLY A 257 -15.55 -4.74 -9.82
N VAL A 258 -14.25 -4.53 -9.66
CA VAL A 258 -13.68 -3.22 -9.31
C VAL A 258 -14.01 -2.17 -10.39
N VAL A 259 -13.78 -2.50 -11.66
CA VAL A 259 -14.05 -1.56 -12.76
C VAL A 259 -15.55 -1.31 -12.92
N SER A 260 -16.40 -2.33 -12.79
CA SER A 260 -17.86 -2.14 -12.85
C SER A 260 -18.40 -1.30 -11.68
N LYS A 261 -17.84 -1.41 -10.47
CA LYS A 261 -18.18 -0.54 -9.34
C LYS A 261 -17.78 0.92 -9.58
N MET A 262 -16.67 1.14 -10.29
CA MET A 262 -16.21 2.48 -10.64
C MET A 262 -17.01 3.09 -11.80
N ALA A 263 -17.35 2.30 -12.82
CA ALA A 263 -18.02 2.77 -14.03
C ALA A 263 -19.54 2.80 -13.94
N GLY A 264 -20.16 1.92 -13.15
CA GLY A 264 -21.60 1.68 -13.22
C GLY A 264 -22.03 1.32 -14.65
N ASP A 265 -23.20 1.81 -15.09
CA ASP A 265 -23.70 1.69 -16.46
C ASP A 265 -23.33 2.90 -17.35
N ASP A 266 -22.47 3.81 -16.87
CA ASP A 266 -22.09 5.03 -17.58
C ASP A 266 -20.57 5.20 -17.61
N ILE A 267 -19.97 4.73 -18.70
CA ILE A 267 -18.54 4.84 -18.98
C ILE A 267 -18.10 6.32 -19.06
N GLY A 268 -19.02 7.24 -19.37
CA GLY A 268 -18.76 8.68 -19.40
C GLY A 268 -18.28 9.21 -18.05
N LYS A 269 -18.84 8.71 -16.94
CA LYS A 269 -18.46 9.11 -15.58
C LYS A 269 -17.00 8.81 -15.27
N VAL A 270 -16.51 7.65 -15.70
CA VAL A 270 -15.09 7.30 -15.55
C VAL A 270 -14.22 8.30 -16.31
N ILE A 271 -14.58 8.59 -17.56
CA ILE A 271 -13.79 9.50 -18.41
C ILE A 271 -13.77 10.92 -17.81
N GLU A 272 -14.87 11.41 -17.26
CA GLU A 272 -14.94 12.72 -16.60
C GLU A 272 -14.10 12.77 -15.32
N ILE A 273 -14.21 11.76 -14.45
CA ILE A 273 -13.38 11.62 -13.25
C ILE A 273 -11.89 11.64 -13.62
N PHE A 274 -11.52 10.85 -14.64
CA PHE A 274 -10.13 10.78 -15.07
C PHE A 274 -9.68 12.08 -15.72
N LYS A 275 -10.49 12.78 -16.51
CA LYS A 275 -10.12 14.07 -17.10
C LYS A 275 -9.78 15.12 -16.05
N GLY A 276 -10.61 15.27 -15.02
CA GLY A 276 -10.40 16.25 -13.95
C GLY A 276 -9.15 15.99 -13.09
N LEU A 277 -8.76 14.72 -12.95
CA LEU A 277 -7.64 14.29 -12.10
C LEU A 277 -6.50 13.64 -12.88
N SER A 278 -6.46 13.84 -14.20
CA SER A 278 -5.50 13.19 -15.10
C SER A 278 -4.07 13.53 -14.70
N TRP A 279 -3.78 14.82 -14.55
CA TRP A 279 -2.43 15.29 -14.21
C TRP A 279 -1.96 14.79 -12.85
N TYR A 280 -2.86 14.75 -11.86
CA TYR A 280 -2.57 14.16 -10.56
C TYR A 280 -2.23 12.67 -10.68
N SER A 281 -3.11 11.91 -11.32
CA SER A 281 -2.97 10.45 -11.48
C SER A 281 -1.70 10.09 -12.26
N LEU A 282 -1.37 10.85 -13.31
CA LEU A 282 -0.14 10.70 -14.08
C LEU A 282 1.10 11.02 -13.24
N THR A 283 1.08 12.09 -12.46
CA THR A 283 2.19 12.48 -11.58
C THR A 283 2.52 11.37 -10.58
N VAL A 284 1.49 10.84 -9.90
CA VAL A 284 1.63 9.70 -8.99
C VAL A 284 2.18 8.48 -9.74
N THR A 285 1.57 8.13 -10.86
CA THR A 285 1.97 6.96 -11.65
C THR A 285 3.43 7.03 -12.10
N ILE A 286 3.88 8.19 -12.59
CA ILE A 286 5.28 8.41 -12.99
C ILE A 286 6.23 8.19 -11.80
N GLY A 287 5.91 8.74 -10.63
CA GLY A 287 6.72 8.54 -9.43
C GLY A 287 6.81 7.07 -9.03
N LEU A 288 5.67 6.38 -8.98
CA LEU A 288 5.61 4.97 -8.58
C LEU A 288 6.33 4.05 -9.60
N LEU A 289 6.16 4.30 -10.90
CA LEU A 289 6.88 3.56 -11.94
C LEU A 289 8.39 3.82 -11.89
N PHE A 290 8.80 5.05 -11.56
CA PHE A 290 10.21 5.37 -11.38
C PHE A 290 10.82 4.67 -10.15
N MET A 291 10.04 4.46 -9.08
CA MET A 291 10.47 3.60 -7.97
C MET A 291 10.73 2.17 -8.44
N ILE A 292 9.76 1.57 -9.14
CA ILE A 292 9.82 0.17 -9.61
C ILE A 292 10.97 -0.04 -10.59
N PHE A 293 11.07 0.79 -11.63
CA PHE A 293 11.98 0.54 -12.75
C PHE A 293 13.31 1.29 -12.65
N GLY A 294 13.40 2.32 -11.81
CA GLY A 294 14.59 3.15 -11.62
C GLY A 294 15.26 2.94 -10.27
N VAL A 295 14.56 3.28 -9.18
CA VAL A 295 15.15 3.33 -7.83
C VAL A 295 15.51 1.94 -7.30
N TYR A 296 14.57 1.00 -7.24
CA TYR A 296 14.87 -0.34 -6.71
C TYR A 296 15.92 -1.10 -7.52
N PRO A 297 15.90 -1.10 -8.86
CA PRO A 297 16.95 -1.75 -9.63
C PRO A 297 18.32 -1.07 -9.47
N LEU A 298 18.36 0.24 -9.27
CA LEU A 298 19.60 0.95 -8.92
C LEU A 298 20.12 0.47 -7.56
N ILE A 299 19.25 0.37 -6.55
CA ILE A 299 19.61 -0.15 -5.22
C ILE A 299 20.14 -1.59 -5.33
N LEU A 300 19.46 -2.50 -6.04
CA LEU A 300 19.91 -3.87 -6.26
C LEU A 300 21.26 -3.93 -6.97
N LYS A 301 21.48 -3.08 -7.98
CA LYS A 301 22.76 -2.98 -8.70
C LYS A 301 23.90 -2.49 -7.79
N LEU A 302 23.61 -1.61 -6.84
CA LEU A 302 24.61 -1.08 -5.90
C LEU A 302 24.98 -2.12 -4.82
N PHE A 303 23.99 -2.79 -4.23
CA PHE A 303 24.18 -3.62 -3.03
C PHE A 303 24.24 -5.13 -3.25
N VAL A 304 23.47 -5.67 -4.19
CA VAL A 304 23.32 -7.14 -4.35
C VAL A 304 24.17 -7.67 -5.50
N LYS A 305 24.18 -6.99 -6.66
CA LYS A 305 24.93 -7.32 -7.90
C LYS A 305 24.71 -8.72 -8.52
N ARG A 306 24.41 -9.75 -7.72
CA ARG A 306 24.19 -11.15 -8.14
C ARG A 306 22.89 -11.33 -8.91
N ILE A 307 21.85 -10.56 -8.57
CA ILE A 307 20.54 -10.63 -9.23
C ILE A 307 20.53 -9.65 -10.42
N PRO A 308 20.35 -10.13 -11.66
CA PRO A 308 20.24 -9.25 -12.82
C PRO A 308 18.88 -8.56 -12.85
N TYR A 309 18.83 -7.38 -13.49
CA TYR A 309 17.59 -6.57 -13.64
C TYR A 309 16.40 -7.42 -14.08
N VAL A 310 16.54 -8.14 -15.20
CA VAL A 310 15.46 -8.96 -15.77
C VAL A 310 15.13 -10.16 -14.88
N GLY A 311 16.13 -10.73 -14.19
CA GLY A 311 15.94 -11.85 -13.28
C GLY A 311 15.04 -11.49 -12.12
N PHE A 312 15.24 -10.31 -11.51
CA PHE A 312 14.41 -9.83 -10.42
C PHE A 312 12.93 -9.68 -10.81
N PHE A 313 12.63 -9.01 -11.93
CA PHE A 313 11.25 -8.83 -12.37
C PHE A 313 10.59 -10.14 -12.82
N LYS A 314 11.35 -11.07 -13.40
CA LYS A 314 10.81 -12.40 -13.70
C LYS A 314 10.46 -13.18 -12.42
N ALA A 315 11.35 -13.15 -11.43
CA ALA A 315 11.17 -13.83 -10.15
C ALA A 315 9.98 -13.27 -9.35
N MET A 316 9.85 -11.94 -9.34
CA MET A 316 8.81 -11.22 -8.60
C MET A 316 7.49 -11.06 -9.37
N GLY A 317 7.44 -11.40 -10.66
CA GLY A 317 6.29 -11.19 -11.53
C GLY A 317 4.96 -11.70 -10.97
N PRO A 318 4.88 -12.93 -10.41
CA PRO A 318 3.65 -13.44 -9.80
C PRO A 318 3.18 -12.59 -8.61
N ALA A 319 4.08 -12.27 -7.68
CA ALA A 319 3.77 -11.42 -6.53
C ALA A 319 3.39 -9.99 -6.96
N GLN A 320 4.11 -9.38 -7.90
CA GLN A 320 3.80 -8.03 -8.39
C GLN A 320 2.44 -7.97 -9.10
N THR A 321 2.12 -8.95 -9.94
CA THR A 321 0.82 -8.99 -10.63
C THR A 321 -0.31 -9.22 -9.65
N LEU A 322 -0.08 -10.08 -8.63
CA LEU A 322 -1.05 -10.29 -7.58
C LEU A 322 -1.26 -9.02 -6.74
N ALA A 323 -0.19 -8.38 -6.28
CA ALA A 323 -0.22 -7.09 -5.55
C ALA A 323 -1.02 -6.03 -6.30
N PHE A 324 -0.82 -5.93 -7.62
CA PHE A 324 -1.60 -5.03 -8.45
C PHE A 324 -3.09 -5.35 -8.37
N SER A 325 -3.47 -6.62 -8.57
CA SER A 325 -4.87 -7.03 -8.58
C SER A 325 -5.57 -6.90 -7.20
N THR A 326 -4.91 -7.30 -6.12
CA THR A 326 -5.48 -7.36 -4.77
C THR A 326 -5.44 -6.00 -4.08
N SER A 327 -4.47 -5.16 -4.43
CA SER A 327 -4.16 -3.90 -3.73
C SER A 327 -3.95 -4.10 -2.22
N SER A 328 -3.36 -5.22 -1.82
CA SER A 328 -3.07 -5.51 -0.42
C SER A 328 -1.74 -6.22 -0.28
N SER A 329 -0.77 -5.55 0.34
CA SER A 329 0.54 -6.14 0.65
C SER A 329 0.40 -7.35 1.56
N ALA A 330 -0.49 -7.31 2.56
CA ALA A 330 -0.73 -8.47 3.43
C ALA A 330 -1.35 -9.67 2.69
N ALA A 331 -2.29 -9.44 1.77
CA ALA A 331 -2.87 -10.54 0.99
C ALA A 331 -1.85 -11.14 0.01
N THR A 332 -0.90 -10.34 -0.46
CA THR A 332 0.14 -10.80 -1.40
C THR A 332 1.37 -11.40 -0.69
N LEU A 333 1.57 -11.11 0.59
CA LEU A 333 2.73 -11.55 1.36
C LEU A 333 3.05 -13.05 1.23
N PRO A 334 2.09 -13.99 1.28
CA PRO A 334 2.39 -15.40 1.08
C PRO A 334 3.11 -15.69 -0.25
N VAL A 335 2.62 -15.09 -1.33
CA VAL A 335 3.20 -15.23 -2.68
C VAL A 335 4.53 -14.49 -2.79
N THR A 336 4.67 -13.36 -2.09
CA THR A 336 5.95 -12.63 -2.00
C THR A 336 7.03 -13.48 -1.34
N MET A 337 6.70 -14.14 -0.23
CA MET A 337 7.64 -15.02 0.49
C MET A 337 8.11 -16.15 -0.41
N GLU A 338 7.18 -16.82 -1.08
CA GLU A 338 7.49 -17.93 -1.99
C GLU A 338 8.34 -17.48 -3.20
N CYS A 339 8.02 -16.33 -3.81
CA CYS A 339 8.83 -15.78 -4.89
C CYS A 339 10.25 -15.43 -4.42
N VAL A 340 10.40 -14.90 -3.20
CA VAL A 340 11.70 -14.53 -2.63
C VAL A 340 12.52 -15.77 -2.27
N GLU A 341 11.89 -16.78 -1.68
CA GLU A 341 12.56 -18.01 -1.26
C GLU A 341 12.94 -18.88 -2.45
N GLN A 342 11.99 -19.16 -3.34
CA GLN A 342 12.17 -20.12 -4.43
C GLN A 342 12.77 -19.48 -5.69
N ASN A 343 12.40 -18.23 -6.03
CA ASN A 343 12.86 -17.62 -7.30
C ASN A 343 14.08 -16.71 -7.14
N LEU A 344 14.23 -16.08 -5.98
CA LEU A 344 15.41 -15.25 -5.68
C LEU A 344 16.48 -16.02 -4.90
N GLY A 345 16.17 -17.22 -4.38
CA GLY A 345 17.10 -18.06 -3.63
C GLY A 345 17.50 -17.44 -2.30
N ILE A 346 16.59 -16.73 -1.63
CA ILE A 346 16.83 -16.12 -0.33
C ILE A 346 16.45 -17.10 0.78
N ASP A 347 17.32 -17.26 1.77
CA ASP A 347 17.07 -18.18 2.89
C ASP A 347 15.80 -17.81 3.67
N LYS A 348 15.00 -18.84 4.00
CA LYS A 348 13.73 -18.73 4.73
C LYS A 348 13.86 -17.94 6.03
N LYS A 349 15.01 -18.01 6.70
CA LYS A 349 15.30 -17.25 7.94
C LYS A 349 15.24 -15.74 7.71
N ILE A 350 15.67 -15.27 6.54
CA ILE A 350 15.65 -13.84 6.19
C ILE A 350 14.27 -13.43 5.68
N SER A 351 13.71 -14.15 4.71
CA SER A 351 12.41 -13.83 4.11
C SER A 351 11.28 -13.80 5.14
N SER A 352 11.24 -14.80 6.03
CA SER A 352 10.21 -14.96 7.06
C SER A 352 10.27 -13.90 8.15
N PHE A 353 11.39 -13.17 8.28
CA PHE A 353 11.53 -12.07 9.21
C PHE A 353 11.34 -10.72 8.51
N VAL A 354 12.01 -10.50 7.38
CA VAL A 354 12.08 -9.20 6.71
C VAL A 354 10.78 -8.83 6.00
N LEU A 355 10.16 -9.78 5.27
CA LEU A 355 8.98 -9.48 4.44
C LEU A 355 7.72 -9.20 5.26
N PRO A 356 7.40 -9.94 6.33
CA PRO A 356 6.23 -9.62 7.15
C PRO A 356 6.32 -8.24 7.82
N ILE A 357 7.51 -7.87 8.30
CA ILE A 357 7.76 -6.53 8.84
C ILE A 357 7.61 -5.48 7.74
N GLY A 358 8.16 -5.74 6.55
CA GLY A 358 8.04 -4.85 5.39
C GLY A 358 6.59 -4.58 4.99
N ALA A 359 5.78 -5.63 4.93
CA ALA A 359 4.39 -5.53 4.51
C ALA A 359 3.56 -4.55 5.37
N THR A 360 3.95 -4.30 6.62
CA THR A 360 3.29 -3.33 7.51
C THR A 360 4.06 -2.03 7.68
N VAL A 361 5.39 -2.07 7.71
CA VAL A 361 6.23 -0.91 8.07
C VAL A 361 6.70 -0.14 6.82
N ASN A 362 6.99 -0.85 5.73
CA ASN A 362 7.63 -0.33 4.53
C ASN A 362 6.61 -0.09 3.42
N MET A 363 5.94 1.06 3.48
CA MET A 363 4.96 1.45 2.48
C MET A 363 5.43 2.61 1.59
N ASP A 364 6.58 2.44 0.94
CA ASP A 364 7.21 3.44 0.06
C ASP A 364 6.22 4.07 -0.95
N GLY A 365 5.42 3.25 -1.62
CA GLY A 365 4.42 3.70 -2.59
C GLY A 365 3.30 4.50 -1.94
N THR A 366 2.88 4.11 -0.74
CA THR A 366 1.88 4.85 0.05
C THR A 366 2.43 6.21 0.48
N SER A 367 3.64 6.27 1.00
CA SER A 367 4.25 7.52 1.47
C SER A 367 4.54 8.48 0.32
N MET A 368 5.03 7.97 -0.83
CA MET A 368 5.18 8.78 -2.05
C MET A 368 3.85 9.35 -2.52
N TYR A 369 2.80 8.51 -2.59
CA TYR A 369 1.46 8.96 -2.95
C TYR A 369 0.95 10.06 -2.01
N GLN A 370 1.12 9.89 -0.70
CA GLN A 370 0.65 10.86 0.29
C GLN A 370 1.34 12.21 0.08
N ALA A 371 2.66 12.20 -0.15
CA ALA A 371 3.41 13.41 -0.41
C ALA A 371 2.93 14.15 -1.68
N ILE A 372 2.70 13.40 -2.76
CA ILE A 372 2.17 13.96 -4.01
C ILE A 372 0.74 14.48 -3.80
N ALA A 373 -0.11 13.73 -3.09
CA ALA A 373 -1.50 14.08 -2.82
C ALA A 373 -1.61 15.37 -2.00
N VAL A 374 -0.85 15.51 -0.91
CA VAL A 374 -0.87 16.71 -0.07
C VAL A 374 -0.48 17.96 -0.85
N VAL A 375 0.61 17.90 -1.63
CA VAL A 375 1.06 19.05 -2.42
C VAL A 375 0.08 19.34 -3.56
N PHE A 376 -0.46 18.31 -4.22
CA PHE A 376 -1.47 18.49 -5.27
C PHE A 376 -2.73 19.18 -4.73
N LEU A 377 -3.27 18.71 -3.61
CA LEU A 377 -4.47 19.27 -3.00
C LEU A 377 -4.23 20.72 -2.54
N ALA A 378 -3.05 21.03 -2.00
CA ALA A 378 -2.67 22.40 -1.68
C ALA A 378 -2.63 23.30 -2.94
N GLN A 379 -1.98 22.84 -4.02
CA GLN A 379 -1.91 23.58 -5.29
C GLN A 379 -3.29 23.81 -5.91
N LEU A 380 -4.19 22.83 -5.79
CA LEU A 380 -5.58 22.89 -6.26
C LEU A 380 -6.38 23.98 -5.53
N HIS A 381 -6.07 24.25 -4.27
CA HIS A 381 -6.66 25.31 -3.44
C HIS A 381 -5.81 26.59 -3.43
N MET A 382 -4.88 26.73 -4.37
CA MET A 382 -3.98 27.89 -4.48
C MET A 382 -3.12 28.17 -3.24
N ILE A 383 -2.79 27.12 -2.48
CA ILE A 383 -1.90 27.18 -1.33
C ILE A 383 -0.54 26.65 -1.73
N ASP A 384 0.49 27.48 -1.60
CA ASP A 384 1.88 27.06 -1.81
C ASP A 384 2.47 26.59 -0.46
N LEU A 385 2.83 25.31 -0.37
CA LEU A 385 3.44 24.75 0.83
C LEU A 385 4.90 25.17 0.95
N THR A 386 5.24 25.76 2.11
CA THR A 386 6.62 26.13 2.44
C THR A 386 7.53 24.90 2.55
N ILE A 387 8.84 25.10 2.44
CA ILE A 387 9.83 24.02 2.64
C ILE A 387 9.66 23.38 4.02
N GLY A 388 9.37 24.18 5.05
CA GLY A 388 9.11 23.68 6.41
C GLY A 388 7.90 22.73 6.46
N GLN A 389 6.77 23.13 5.85
CA GLN A 389 5.59 22.25 5.76
C GLN A 389 5.88 20.99 4.94
N GLN A 390 6.63 21.09 3.85
CA GLN A 390 7.02 19.91 3.07
C GLN A 390 7.91 18.95 3.86
N LEU A 391 8.83 19.45 4.70
CA LEU A 391 9.58 18.61 5.63
C LEU A 391 8.67 17.95 6.67
N THR A 392 7.66 18.66 7.17
CA THR A 392 6.62 18.06 8.02
C THR A 392 5.91 16.92 7.29
N VAL A 393 5.53 17.09 6.02
CA VAL A 393 4.94 16.01 5.19
C VAL A 393 5.89 14.81 5.09
N VAL A 394 7.20 15.02 4.88
CA VAL A 394 8.18 13.92 4.88
C VAL A 394 8.09 13.13 6.17
N LEU A 395 8.18 13.82 7.32
CA LEU A 395 8.19 13.20 8.63
C LEU A 395 6.86 12.48 8.94
N THR A 396 5.73 13.14 8.69
CA THR A 396 4.42 12.59 9.05
C THR A 396 4.00 11.46 8.11
N ALA A 397 4.29 11.54 6.80
CA ALA A 397 4.05 10.43 5.87
C ALA A 397 4.95 9.22 6.16
N THR A 398 6.19 9.44 6.59
CA THR A 398 7.11 8.35 6.98
C THR A 398 6.67 7.70 8.30
N LEU A 399 6.20 8.46 9.28
CA LEU A 399 5.68 7.89 10.53
C LEU A 399 4.32 7.20 10.31
N ALA A 400 3.47 7.79 9.48
CA ALA A 400 2.16 7.23 9.13
C ALA A 400 2.28 5.88 8.40
N SER A 401 3.33 5.64 7.61
CA SER A 401 3.49 4.36 6.93
C SER A 401 3.75 3.20 7.88
N ILE A 402 4.44 3.43 9.00
CA ILE A 402 4.76 2.39 9.99
C ILE A 402 3.51 1.82 10.67
N GLY A 403 2.49 2.67 10.87
CA GLY A 403 1.22 2.31 11.53
C GLY A 403 0.08 2.00 10.55
N SER A 404 0.34 1.99 9.25
CA SER A 404 -0.73 1.78 8.27
C SER A 404 -1.06 0.29 8.14
N ALA A 405 -2.35 -0.04 8.12
CA ALA A 405 -2.78 -1.40 7.84
C ALA A 405 -2.48 -1.76 6.37
N ALA A 406 -1.94 -2.96 6.13
CA ALA A 406 -1.57 -3.46 4.81
C ALA A 406 -2.78 -3.93 3.95
N VAL A 407 -3.87 -3.17 4.00
CA VAL A 407 -5.17 -3.47 3.40
C VAL A 407 -5.58 -2.38 2.40
N PRO A 408 -6.48 -2.69 1.45
CA PRO A 408 -6.87 -1.75 0.41
C PRO A 408 -7.38 -0.42 1.00
N SER A 409 -7.03 0.69 0.34
CA SER A 409 -7.46 2.04 0.72
C SER A 409 -7.02 2.55 2.10
N ALA A 410 -6.16 1.84 2.84
CA ALA A 410 -5.62 2.31 4.12
C ALA A 410 -4.83 3.63 3.99
N GLY A 411 -4.17 3.83 2.84
CA GLY A 411 -3.40 5.05 2.55
C GLY A 411 -4.23 6.35 2.58
N LEU A 412 -5.54 6.28 2.27
CA LEU A 412 -6.45 7.42 2.32
C LEU A 412 -6.78 7.87 3.74
N VAL A 413 -6.94 6.91 4.66
CA VAL A 413 -7.18 7.23 6.09
C VAL A 413 -5.96 7.90 6.67
N MET A 414 -4.76 7.40 6.34
CA MET A 414 -3.51 8.00 6.80
C MET A 414 -3.24 9.39 6.19
N LEU A 415 -3.77 9.68 5.00
CA LEU A 415 -3.65 11.00 4.38
C LEU A 415 -4.34 12.11 5.20
N ILE A 416 -5.37 11.78 5.96
CA ILE A 416 -6.04 12.72 6.90
C ILE A 416 -5.02 13.28 7.90
N ILE A 417 -4.21 12.41 8.49
CA ILE A 417 -3.19 12.78 9.49
C ILE A 417 -2.12 13.66 8.83
N VAL A 418 -1.70 13.32 7.61
CA VAL A 418 -0.68 14.10 6.89
C VAL A 418 -1.21 15.49 6.50
N LEU A 419 -2.45 15.61 6.01
CA LEU A 419 -3.08 16.90 5.69
C LEU A 419 -3.25 17.78 6.93
N ASP A 420 -3.75 17.22 8.03
CA ASP A 420 -3.93 17.95 9.29
C ASP A 420 -2.59 18.44 9.85
N SER A 421 -1.52 17.65 9.73
CA SER A 421 -0.18 18.02 10.21
C SER A 421 0.42 19.28 9.57
N VAL A 422 -0.08 19.69 8.40
CA VAL A 422 0.33 20.91 7.70
C VAL A 422 -0.77 21.98 7.65
N GLY A 423 -1.87 21.78 8.38
CA GLY A 423 -2.97 22.75 8.51
C GLY A 423 -3.89 22.81 7.30
N LEU A 424 -4.07 21.69 6.59
CA LEU A 424 -4.96 21.58 5.43
C LEU A 424 -6.23 20.80 5.78
N ASN A 425 -7.31 21.05 5.04
CA ASN A 425 -8.60 20.41 5.30
C ASN A 425 -8.57 18.91 4.90
N PRO A 426 -8.77 17.98 5.85
CA PRO A 426 -8.79 16.55 5.54
C PRO A 426 -9.94 16.11 4.62
N ALA A 427 -11.03 16.88 4.52
CA ALA A 427 -12.16 16.53 3.64
C ALA A 427 -11.75 16.51 2.15
N TRP A 428 -10.65 17.16 1.78
CA TRP A 428 -10.12 17.17 0.41
C TRP A 428 -9.77 15.78 -0.13
N ILE A 429 -9.61 14.77 0.73
CA ILE A 429 -9.45 13.39 0.28
C ILE A 429 -10.60 12.93 -0.63
N ALA A 430 -11.81 13.50 -0.46
CA ALA A 430 -12.97 13.18 -1.28
C ALA A 430 -12.74 13.51 -2.77
N ILE A 431 -11.92 14.52 -3.06
CA ILE A 431 -11.58 14.95 -4.43
C ILE A 431 -10.82 13.84 -5.16
N ILE A 432 -9.84 13.22 -4.49
CA ILE A 432 -8.96 12.21 -5.10
C ILE A 432 -9.46 10.77 -4.91
N PHE A 433 -10.45 10.56 -4.04
CA PHE A 433 -11.03 9.25 -3.76
C PHE A 433 -11.44 8.47 -5.02
N PRO A 434 -12.07 9.08 -6.06
CA PRO A 434 -12.50 8.35 -7.24
C PRO A 434 -11.37 7.69 -8.04
N VAL A 435 -10.18 8.28 -8.05
CA VAL A 435 -9.00 7.74 -8.76
C VAL A 435 -8.10 6.89 -7.87
N ASP A 436 -8.28 6.94 -6.54
CA ASP A 436 -7.43 6.25 -5.57
C ASP A 436 -7.37 4.76 -5.83
N ARG A 437 -8.49 4.13 -6.24
CA ARG A 437 -8.53 2.68 -6.46
C ARG A 437 -7.48 2.20 -7.46
N ILE A 438 -7.23 2.95 -8.54
CA ILE A 438 -6.23 2.58 -9.54
C ILE A 438 -4.82 2.84 -9.03
N LEU A 439 -4.62 3.99 -8.39
CA LEU A 439 -3.33 4.34 -7.82
C LEU A 439 -2.93 3.35 -6.73
N ASP A 440 -3.88 2.87 -5.93
CA ASP A 440 -3.68 1.87 -4.88
C ASP A 440 -3.11 0.55 -5.40
N MET A 441 -3.57 0.11 -6.58
CA MET A 441 -3.03 -1.06 -7.26
C MET A 441 -1.52 -0.87 -7.52
N ILE A 442 -1.11 0.28 -8.06
CA ILE A 442 0.29 0.57 -8.37
C ILE A 442 1.12 0.75 -7.08
N ARG A 443 0.59 1.46 -6.07
CA ARG A 443 1.25 1.65 -4.76
C ARG A 443 1.59 0.32 -4.12
N THR A 444 0.66 -0.63 -4.15
CA THR A 444 0.85 -1.96 -3.57
C THR A 444 1.99 -2.70 -4.27
N VAL A 445 2.11 -2.59 -5.60
CA VAL A 445 3.25 -3.16 -6.34
C VAL A 445 4.57 -2.53 -5.90
N VAL A 446 4.62 -1.20 -5.73
CA VAL A 446 5.81 -0.51 -5.22
C VAL A 446 6.21 -1.06 -3.85
N ASN A 447 5.27 -1.16 -2.92
CA ASN A 447 5.53 -1.66 -1.56
C ASN A 447 6.11 -3.08 -1.58
N VAL A 448 5.43 -4.01 -2.27
CA VAL A 448 5.89 -5.42 -2.38
C VAL A 448 7.25 -5.52 -3.08
N THR A 449 7.51 -4.67 -4.06
CA THR A 449 8.80 -4.62 -4.77
C THR A 449 9.92 -4.07 -3.87
N GLY A 450 9.61 -3.06 -3.05
CA GLY A 450 10.51 -2.51 -2.04
C GLY A 450 10.87 -3.54 -0.98
N ASP A 451 9.88 -4.30 -0.48
CA ASP A 451 10.08 -5.38 0.51
C ASP A 451 11.03 -6.46 -0.01
N ALA A 452 10.80 -6.94 -1.23
CA ALA A 452 11.69 -7.92 -1.86
C ALA A 452 13.10 -7.36 -2.13
N THR A 453 13.19 -6.07 -2.46
CA THR A 453 14.48 -5.38 -2.66
C THR A 453 15.27 -5.32 -1.37
N VAL A 454 14.67 -4.86 -0.27
CA VAL A 454 15.33 -4.79 1.04
C VAL A 454 15.66 -6.19 1.56
N CYS A 455 14.76 -7.15 1.40
CA CYS A 455 15.02 -8.54 1.73
C CYS A 455 16.25 -9.08 0.99
N SER A 456 16.40 -8.78 -0.31
CA SER A 456 17.58 -9.15 -1.09
C SER A 456 18.87 -8.50 -0.60
N ILE A 457 18.82 -7.24 -0.17
CA ILE A 457 19.99 -6.53 0.39
C ILE A 457 20.41 -7.17 1.72
N VAL A 458 19.45 -7.41 2.61
CA VAL A 458 19.70 -8.01 3.92
C VAL A 458 20.26 -9.42 3.76
N ALA A 459 19.65 -10.24 2.89
CA ALA A 459 20.13 -11.58 2.58
C ALA A 459 21.56 -11.58 2.03
N ASN A 460 21.87 -10.67 1.09
CA ASN A 460 23.22 -10.54 0.55
C ASN A 460 24.23 -10.08 1.62
N SER A 461 23.80 -9.26 2.59
CA SER A 461 24.67 -8.78 3.69
C SER A 461 24.95 -9.81 4.78
N GLU A 462 24.18 -10.90 4.82
CA GLU A 462 24.34 -12.03 5.75
C GLU A 462 24.77 -13.32 5.02
N ASP A 463 25.20 -13.21 3.74
CA ASP A 463 25.62 -14.33 2.88
C ASP A 463 24.57 -15.44 2.68
N MET A 464 23.28 -15.09 2.81
CA MET A 464 22.12 -15.99 2.69
C MET A 464 21.33 -15.79 1.38
N LEU A 465 22.05 -15.43 0.31
CA LEU A 465 21.50 -15.24 -1.03
C LEU A 465 22.17 -16.18 -2.04
N HIS A 466 21.39 -17.11 -2.56
CA HIS A 466 21.80 -18.16 -3.50
C HIS A 466 20.99 -18.09 -4.80
N TYR A 467 21.10 -16.97 -5.51
CA TYR A 467 20.38 -16.77 -6.77
C TYR A 467 20.84 -17.72 -7.87
N ASN A 468 19.93 -18.52 -8.41
CA ASN A 468 20.16 -19.38 -9.56
C ASN A 468 19.50 -18.80 -10.83
N PRO A 469 20.27 -18.38 -11.85
CA PRO A 469 19.71 -17.80 -13.07
C PRO A 469 19.01 -18.81 -13.99
N ASP A 470 19.28 -20.11 -13.81
CA ASP A 470 18.70 -21.18 -14.62
C ASP A 470 17.34 -21.66 -14.09
N GLU A 471 16.99 -21.26 -12.87
CA GLU A 471 15.71 -21.58 -12.24
C GLU A 471 14.60 -20.75 -12.89
N ASN A 472 13.55 -21.42 -13.36
CA ASN A 472 12.47 -20.79 -14.08
C ASN A 472 11.34 -20.42 -13.10
N PRO A 473 11.06 -19.11 -12.86
CA PRO A 473 10.01 -18.66 -11.94
C PRO A 473 8.59 -19.07 -12.32
N SER A 474 8.43 -19.74 -13.47
CA SER A 474 7.15 -20.28 -13.93
C SER A 474 6.82 -21.62 -13.27
N ASP A 475 7.83 -22.30 -12.72
CA ASP A 475 7.71 -23.65 -12.20
C ASP A 475 7.36 -23.66 -10.71
N THR A 476 7.61 -22.55 -9.99
CA THR A 476 7.38 -22.37 -8.54
C THR A 476 5.99 -22.78 -8.06
N PHE A 477 4.96 -22.46 -8.84
CA PHE A 477 3.56 -22.67 -8.48
C PHE A 477 2.92 -23.86 -9.22
N ASP A 478 3.72 -24.72 -9.88
CA ASP A 478 3.23 -25.96 -10.50
C ASP A 478 3.08 -27.03 -9.40
N LEU A 479 2.03 -27.85 -9.43
CA LEU A 479 1.84 -28.89 -8.41
C LEU A 479 2.76 -30.10 -8.58
N ASP A 480 3.36 -30.21 -9.76
CA ASP A 480 4.19 -31.34 -10.19
C ASP A 480 5.70 -31.09 -9.97
N SER A 481 6.08 -29.90 -9.50
CA SER A 481 7.44 -29.54 -9.07
C SER A 481 7.60 -29.77 -7.56
#